data_AF-A0A662RQR3-F1
#
_entry.id   AF-A0A662RQR3-F1
#
_cell.length_a   1.000
_cell.length_b   1.000
_cell.length_c   1.000
_cell.angle_alpha   90.00
_cell.angle_beta   90.00
_cell.angle_gamma   90.00
#
_symmetry.space_group_name_H-M   'P 1'
#
loop_
_entity.id
_entity.type
_entity.pdbx_description
1 polymer ?
#
loop_
_entity_poly.entity_id
_entity_poly.type
_entity_poly.pdbx_seq_one_letter_code
_entity_poly.pdbx_strand_id
1 'polypeptide(L)'
;MQMTLTPIGVIYSPYKSLSDCPRHASKSEVVVLIEVFEHYAGGLKYFEGFSHLTLLCWLHKSHGLFTTRSPNRPNPIGISVVKLIERCGNYTASQ
;
A
#
# COMPACT_ATOMS: atom_id res chain seq x y z
N MET A 1 -9.85 13.76 20.63
CA MET A 1 -10.55 12.84 19.71
C MET A 1 -9.54 11.77 19.29
N GLN A 2 -9.82 10.50 19.53
CA GLN A 2 -8.92 9.38 19.22
C GLN A 2 -9.46 8.63 18.00
N MET A 3 -8.62 8.36 17.01
CA MET A 3 -8.98 7.57 15.84
C MET A 3 -8.27 6.22 15.89
N THR A 4 -9.00 5.16 15.60
CA THR A 4 -8.48 3.79 15.50
C THR A 4 -8.52 3.36 14.04
N LEU A 5 -7.40 2.88 13.52
CA LEU A 5 -7.32 2.34 12.17
C LEU A 5 -7.33 0.82 12.23
N THR A 6 -8.21 0.20 11.45
CA THR A 6 -8.26 -1.24 11.26
C THR A 6 -7.59 -1.60 9.93
N PRO A 7 -6.53 -2.43 9.92
CA PRO A 7 -5.92 -2.87 8.68
C PRO A 7 -6.91 -3.73 7.87
N ILE A 8 -7.00 -3.45 6.57
CA ILE A 8 -7.90 -4.17 5.64
C ILE A 8 -7.18 -5.24 4.82
N GLY A 9 -5.87 -5.37 5.00
CA GLY A 9 -5.03 -6.21 4.17
C GLY A 9 -3.54 -6.04 4.44
N VAL A 10 -2.73 -6.75 3.66
CA VAL A 10 -1.26 -6.77 3.74
C VAL A 10 -0.66 -6.62 2.34
N ILE A 11 0.44 -5.88 2.25
CA ILE A 11 1.21 -5.71 1.02
C ILE A 11 2.48 -6.56 1.14
N TYR A 12 2.68 -7.49 0.21
CA TYR A 12 3.90 -8.26 0.06
C TYR A 12 4.73 -7.69 -1.07
N SER A 13 5.93 -7.24 -0.74
CA SER A 13 6.93 -6.75 -1.69
C SER A 13 8.19 -7.61 -1.62
N PRO A 14 9.04 -7.57 -2.66
CA PRO A 14 10.34 -8.24 -2.61
C PRO A 14 11.33 -7.56 -1.65
N TYR A 15 11.07 -6.31 -1.24
CA TYR A 15 11.93 -5.56 -0.33
C TYR A 15 11.86 -6.13 1.09
N LYS A 16 13.00 -6.62 1.60
CA LYS A 16 13.08 -7.22 2.94
C LYS A 16 13.51 -6.21 4.00
N SER A 17 14.21 -5.15 3.61
CA SER A 17 14.70 -4.10 4.50
C SER A 17 14.30 -2.69 4.04
N LEU A 18 14.34 -1.71 4.95
CA LEU A 18 14.05 -0.31 4.63
C LEU A 18 15.06 0.29 3.64
N SER A 19 16.30 -0.20 3.62
CA SER A 19 17.34 0.23 2.68
C SER A 19 17.08 -0.26 1.25
N ASP A 20 16.37 -1.37 1.09
CA ASP A 20 16.02 -1.91 -0.23
C ASP A 20 14.80 -1.23 -0.84
N CYS A 21 13.96 -0.61 0.01
CA CYS A 21 12.76 0.07 -0.44
C CYS A 21 13.11 1.31 -1.29
N PRO A 22 12.49 1.46 -2.48
CA PRO A 22 12.69 2.64 -3.30
C PRO A 22 12.19 3.87 -2.55
N ARG A 23 12.93 4.97 -2.64
CA ARG A 23 12.49 6.27 -2.07
C ARG A 23 11.16 6.73 -2.68
N HIS A 24 10.88 6.34 -3.92
CA HIS A 24 9.64 6.58 -4.63
C HIS A 24 9.17 5.30 -5.32
N ALA A 25 8.09 4.72 -4.81
CA ALA A 25 7.45 3.52 -5.33
C ALA A 25 7.13 3.64 -6.84
N SER A 26 6.59 4.79 -7.27
CA SER A 26 6.15 5.06 -8.65
C SER A 26 7.21 4.98 -9.76
N LYS A 27 8.47 4.73 -9.40
CA LYS A 27 9.60 4.59 -10.34
C LYS A 27 10.14 3.16 -10.40
N SER A 28 9.52 2.24 -9.69
CA SER A 28 9.98 0.86 -9.60
C SER A 28 8.98 -0.06 -10.28
N GLU A 29 9.38 -0.77 -11.33
CA GLU A 29 8.53 -1.76 -12.03
C GLU A 29 8.32 -3.06 -11.22
N VAL A 30 8.40 -2.95 -9.90
CA VAL A 30 8.30 -4.10 -9.00
C VAL A 30 6.85 -4.46 -8.80
N VAL A 31 6.56 -5.74 -9.07
CA VAL A 31 5.27 -6.34 -8.78
C VAL A 31 5.17 -6.63 -7.29
N VAL A 32 4.06 -6.23 -6.70
CA VAL A 32 3.68 -6.45 -5.32
C VAL A 32 2.33 -7.17 -5.27
N LEU A 33 2.15 -8.00 -4.25
CA LEU A 33 0.88 -8.64 -3.97
C LEU A 33 0.17 -7.85 -2.87
N ILE A 34 -1.10 -7.52 -3.10
CA ILE A 34 -2.00 -6.87 -2.15
C ILE A 34 -3.06 -7.89 -1.78
N GLU A 35 -2.91 -8.44 -0.58
CA GLU A 35 -3.90 -9.31 0.03
C GLU A 35 -4.91 -8.45 0.78
N VAL A 36 -6.20 -8.63 0.50
CA VAL A 36 -7.28 -7.95 1.21
C VAL A 36 -7.99 -9.01 2.05
N PHE A 37 -8.21 -8.73 3.33
CA PHE A 37 -8.84 -9.70 4.21
C PHE A 37 -10.26 -10.01 3.76
N GLU A 38 -10.68 -11.26 3.93
CA GLU A 38 -11.95 -11.79 3.42
C GLU A 38 -13.16 -10.95 3.81
N HIS A 39 -13.19 -10.44 5.05
CA HIS A 39 -14.26 -9.57 5.54
C HIS A 39 -14.45 -8.28 4.70
N TYR A 40 -13.41 -7.82 4.01
CA TYR A 40 -13.43 -6.63 3.16
C TYR A 40 -13.53 -6.94 1.67
N ALA A 41 -13.58 -8.22 1.28
CA ALA A 41 -13.61 -8.63 -0.13
C ALA A 41 -14.83 -8.09 -0.90
N GLY A 42 -15.94 -7.81 -0.22
CA GLY A 42 -17.12 -7.20 -0.84
C GLY A 42 -16.86 -5.79 -1.40
N GLY A 43 -15.96 -5.02 -0.77
CA GLY A 43 -15.56 -3.69 -1.24
C GLY A 43 -14.80 -3.73 -2.57
N LEU A 44 -14.39 -4.93 -2.99
CA LEU A 44 -13.53 -5.16 -4.14
C LEU A 44 -14.28 -5.41 -5.45
N LYS A 45 -15.62 -5.44 -5.41
CA LYS A 45 -16.48 -5.87 -6.51
C LYS A 45 -16.39 -4.99 -7.78
N TYR A 46 -15.93 -3.75 -7.66
CA TYR A 46 -15.97 -2.77 -8.75
C TYR A 46 -14.60 -2.37 -9.31
N PHE A 47 -13.53 -3.09 -8.95
CA PHE A 47 -12.17 -2.70 -9.35
C PHE A 47 -11.79 -3.05 -10.80
N GLU A 48 -12.57 -3.91 -11.48
CA GLU A 48 -12.25 -4.41 -12.83
C GLU A 48 -12.20 -3.31 -13.90
N GLY A 49 -12.81 -2.14 -13.66
CA GLY A 49 -12.77 -1.00 -14.59
C GLY A 49 -11.60 -0.03 -14.39
N PHE A 50 -10.75 -0.23 -13.38
CA PHE A 50 -9.70 0.71 -13.01
C PHE A 50 -8.32 0.24 -13.46
N SER A 51 -7.55 1.15 -14.06
CA SER A 51 -6.16 0.88 -14.44
C SER A 51 -5.17 1.04 -13.27
N HIS A 52 -5.50 1.90 -12.31
CA HIS A 52 -4.64 2.24 -11.19
C HIS A 52 -5.40 2.27 -9.87
N LEU A 53 -4.70 1.92 -8.79
CA LEU A 53 -5.20 1.96 -7.43
C LEU A 53 -4.39 2.96 -6.61
N THR A 54 -5.06 3.71 -5.75
CA THR A 54 -4.40 4.51 -4.70
C THR A 54 -4.38 3.69 -3.42
N LEU A 55 -3.19 3.36 -2.95
CA LEU A 55 -2.97 2.61 -1.71
C LEU A 55 -2.68 3.58 -0.57
N LEU A 56 -3.39 3.39 0.54
CA LEU A 56 -3.06 3.97 1.83
C LEU A 56 -2.47 2.86 2.70
N CYS A 57 -1.19 2.98 3.07
CA CYS A 57 -0.50 1.95 3.84
C CYS A 57 0.01 2.49 5.18
N TRP A 58 0.00 1.66 6.21
CA TRP A 58 0.57 2.01 7.51
C TRP A 58 2.05 1.64 7.56
N LEU A 59 2.93 2.63 7.63
CA LEU A 59 4.39 2.46 7.66
C LEU A 59 4.84 2.14 9.10
N HIS A 60 4.51 0.93 9.55
CA HIS A 60 4.64 0.44 10.93
C HIS A 60 6.06 0.51 11.55
N LYS A 61 7.11 0.80 10.77
CA LYS A 61 8.50 0.95 11.24
C LYS A 61 9.00 2.40 11.25
N SER A 62 8.12 3.40 11.24
CA SER A 62 8.49 4.80 10.99
C SER A 62 8.23 5.73 12.19
N HIS A 63 9.09 6.74 12.41
CA HIS A 63 9.03 7.70 13.53
C HIS A 63 9.44 9.15 13.16
N GLY A 64 8.51 10.11 12.97
CA GLY A 64 8.69 11.59 13.07
C GLY A 64 9.10 12.52 11.87
N LEU A 65 8.46 13.71 11.74
CA LEU A 65 8.60 14.87 10.81
C LEU A 65 7.44 15.11 9.80
N PHE A 66 6.99 16.36 9.66
CA PHE A 66 5.80 16.74 8.86
C PHE A 66 6.10 17.37 7.49
N THR A 67 7.32 17.83 7.26
CA THR A 67 7.67 18.73 6.12
C THR A 67 8.13 17.99 4.87
N THR A 68 8.09 16.65 4.86
CA THR A 68 8.56 15.82 3.75
C THR A 68 7.62 14.64 3.52
N ARG A 69 7.81 13.91 2.40
CA ARG A 69 7.19 12.59 2.20
C ARG A 69 7.88 11.48 3.01
N SER A 70 8.65 11.84 4.04
CA SER A 70 9.31 10.90 4.92
C SER A 70 8.28 9.92 5.51
N PRO A 71 8.63 8.64 5.61
CA PRO A 71 7.79 7.67 6.30
C PRO A 71 7.59 8.05 7.78
N ASN A 72 8.56 8.78 8.33
CA ASN A 72 8.61 9.26 9.68
C ASN A 72 7.64 10.45 9.86
N ARG A 73 6.45 10.22 10.44
CA ARG A 73 5.46 11.25 10.81
C ARG A 73 4.52 10.70 11.90
N PRO A 74 3.81 11.54 12.67
CA PRO A 74 2.96 11.06 13.78
C PRO A 74 1.87 10.08 13.37
N ASN A 75 1.31 10.23 12.16
CA ASN A 75 0.44 9.25 11.53
C ASN A 75 1.15 8.70 10.29
N PRO A 76 1.89 7.58 10.37
CA PRO A 76 2.73 7.05 9.30
C PRO A 76 1.93 6.45 8.11
N ILE A 77 0.98 7.18 7.55
CA ILE A 77 0.13 6.77 6.42
C ILE A 77 0.82 7.07 5.07
N GLY A 78 1.44 6.07 4.45
CA GLY A 78 2.03 6.18 3.12
C GLY A 78 0.98 6.17 2.02
N ILE A 79 1.27 6.83 0.91
CA ILE A 79 0.40 6.87 -0.27
C ILE A 79 1.21 6.40 -1.47
N SER A 80 0.69 5.44 -2.22
CA SER A 80 1.25 4.99 -3.50
C SER A 80 0.17 4.82 -4.53
N VAL A 81 0.43 5.27 -5.76
CA VAL A 81 -0.38 4.90 -6.92
C VAL A 81 0.27 3.70 -7.56
N VAL A 82 -0.50 2.63 -7.77
CA VAL A 82 -0.01 1.38 -8.36
C VAL A 82 -0.86 1.02 -9.56
N LYS A 83 -0.27 0.39 -10.56
CA LYS A 83 -1.00 -0.15 -11.71
C LYS A 83 -1.55 -1.52 -11.33
N LEU A 84 -2.84 -1.73 -11.57
CA LEU A 84 -3.46 -3.04 -11.38
C LEU A 84 -3.02 -3.98 -12.52
N ILE A 85 -2.47 -5.14 -12.18
CA ILE A 85 -2.04 -6.15 -13.16
C ILE A 85 -3.08 -7.24 -13.27
N GLU A 86 -3.45 -7.85 -12.15
CA GLU A 86 -4.31 -9.04 -12.14
C GLU A 86 -5.12 -9.13 -10.84
N ARG A 87 -6.26 -9.82 -10.92
CA ARG A 87 -7.11 -10.21 -9.79
C ARG A 87 -7.24 -11.73 -9.72
N CYS A 88 -6.69 -12.34 -8.67
CA CYS A 88 -6.79 -13.78 -8.38
C CYS A 88 -7.38 -14.00 -6.98
N GLY A 89 -8.64 -13.57 -6.75
CA GLY A 89 -9.23 -13.51 -5.40
C GLY A 89 -8.63 -12.40 -4.50
N ASN A 90 -7.31 -12.20 -4.61
CA ASN A 90 -6.49 -11.08 -4.14
C ASN A 90 -5.98 -10.24 -5.34
N TYR A 91 -5.29 -9.12 -5.10
CA TYR A 91 -4.78 -8.25 -6.17
C TYR A 91 -3.27 -8.33 -6.33
N THR A 92 -2.84 -8.42 -7.58
CA THR A 92 -1.44 -8.20 -7.98
C THR A 92 -1.33 -6.84 -8.64
N ALA A 93 -0.43 -6.00 -8.14
CA ALA A 93 -0.21 -4.64 -8.65
C ALA A 93 1.27 -4.38 -8.87
N SER A 94 1.64 -3.53 -9.83
CA SER A 94 3.01 -3.00 -9.93
C SER A 94 3.07 -1.58 -9.42
N GLN A 95 4.15 -1.27 -8.70
CA GLN A 95 4.46 0.10 -8.32
C GLN A 95 4.98 0.92 -9.51
#